data_AF-A0A9P8KGP1-F1
#
_entry.id   AF-A0A9P8KGP1-F1
#
_cell.length_a   1.000
_cell.length_b   1.000
_cell.length_c   1.000
_cell.angle_alpha   90.00
_cell.angle_beta   90.00
_cell.angle_gamma   90.00
#
_symmetry.space_group_name_H-M   'P 1'
#
loop_
_entity.id
_entity.type
_entity.pdbx_description
1 polymer ?
#
loop_
_entity_poly.entity_id
_entity_poly.type
_entity_poly.pdbx_seq_one_letter_code
_entity_poly.pdbx_strand_id
1 'polypeptide(L)'
;MEGDRMPFRNRNDRSASPNHRLRYVDAQRRDSRSASPRKDMRSASPRCFRPVCAETPTSSNGTSTTIGRSPKNFRIPLTCFFWYHTGVCKKSDNRCLYAHYHTGTVAEPPISYNGKAMGGNRAKKMIGNIGQREEELDLRGAEVYAAEQRLAAAQADLRERTDAVNVREQQMQRREQALLEARNALSTHDQTNHEREQAFTMFEEGMLRQLEDNYNSIASTVGQMRRAVGNAQRILTNRRQQVLYHENLSNAMQDTHGQGRYGGSIAIDGAIGALGGLDHMLAENEIALNAQIHNAIRPKQPY
;
A
#
# COMPACT_ATOMS: atom_id res chain seq x y z
N MET A 1 -16.34 29.32 43.79
CA MET A 1 -15.43 28.51 44.61
C MET A 1 -16.22 27.28 45.03
N GLU A 2 -16.05 26.18 44.32
CA GLU A 2 -16.42 24.84 44.77
C GLU A 2 -15.78 23.90 43.74
N GLY A 3 -14.74 23.21 44.20
CA GLY A 3 -13.91 22.34 43.40
C GLY A 3 -14.34 20.90 43.61
N ASP A 4 -14.74 20.25 42.52
CA ASP A 4 -14.99 18.82 42.54
C ASP A 4 -13.82 18.02 41.96
N ARG A 5 -13.39 17.09 42.80
CA ARG A 5 -12.20 16.26 42.72
C ARG A 5 -12.31 15.23 41.60
N MET A 6 -11.29 15.19 40.76
CA MET A 6 -11.00 14.08 39.83
C MET A 6 -10.62 12.82 40.62
N PRO A 7 -11.10 11.61 40.24
CA PRO A 7 -10.60 10.37 40.79
C PRO A 7 -9.28 9.96 40.12
N PHE A 8 -8.30 9.66 40.98
CA PHE A 8 -7.01 9.04 40.66
C PHE A 8 -7.21 7.71 39.90
N ARG A 9 -6.72 7.63 38.66
CA ARG A 9 -6.50 6.34 38.00
C ARG A 9 -5.18 5.75 38.47
N ASN A 10 -5.32 4.67 39.21
CA ASN A 10 -4.26 3.84 39.76
C ASN A 10 -3.39 3.26 38.63
N ARG A 11 -2.09 3.58 38.65
CA ARG A 11 -1.02 2.99 37.85
C ARG A 11 -0.31 2.00 38.78
N ASN A 12 -0.50 0.70 38.57
CA ASN A 12 0.43 -0.36 38.98
C ASN A 12 0.04 -1.67 38.29
N ASP A 13 1.01 -2.57 38.19
CA ASP A 13 1.07 -3.86 37.47
C ASP A 13 1.51 -3.67 36.00
N ARG A 14 2.80 -3.55 35.67
CA ARG A 14 3.97 -4.39 36.01
C ARG A 14 3.76 -5.88 35.71
N SER A 15 4.21 -6.24 34.51
CA SER A 15 5.12 -7.36 34.22
C SER A 15 4.69 -8.77 34.64
N ALA A 16 4.19 -9.53 33.65
CA ALA A 16 4.50 -10.95 33.51
C ALA A 16 4.85 -11.24 32.05
N SER A 17 6.06 -11.75 31.86
CA SER A 17 6.71 -12.10 30.59
C SER A 17 6.34 -13.56 30.20
N PRO A 18 6.93 -14.18 29.15
CA PRO A 18 6.19 -14.91 28.13
C PRO A 18 6.36 -16.42 28.29
N ASN A 19 5.37 -17.22 27.87
CA ASN A 19 5.53 -18.57 27.32
C ASN A 19 4.16 -19.26 27.26
N HIS A 20 3.53 -19.26 26.09
CA HIS A 20 2.61 -20.34 25.77
C HIS A 20 2.88 -20.85 24.36
N ARG A 21 3.81 -21.79 24.33
CA ARG A 21 4.15 -22.70 23.25
C ARG A 21 2.95 -23.62 23.01
N LEU A 22 1.97 -23.18 22.21
CA LEU A 22 0.94 -24.08 21.68
C LEU A 22 1.41 -24.62 20.33
N ARG A 23 1.96 -25.84 20.42
CA ARG A 23 1.97 -26.78 19.31
C ARG A 23 0.51 -27.03 18.90
N TYR A 24 0.15 -26.58 17.71
CA TYR A 24 -0.92 -27.21 16.93
C TYR A 24 -0.31 -27.66 15.62
N VAL A 25 0.22 -28.88 15.65
CA VAL A 25 0.41 -29.67 14.45
C VAL A 25 -0.95 -30.33 14.24
N ASP A 26 -1.76 -29.79 13.34
CA ASP A 26 -2.74 -30.64 12.68
C ASP A 26 -3.03 -30.18 11.27
N ALA A 27 -2.99 -31.18 10.40
CA ALA A 27 -3.18 -31.14 8.99
C ALA A 27 -4.47 -30.42 8.59
N GLN A 28 -4.38 -29.50 7.64
CA GLN A 28 -5.35 -29.44 6.55
C GLN A 28 -4.73 -28.82 5.30
N ARG A 29 -4.09 -29.70 4.54
CA ARG A 29 -4.06 -29.65 3.07
C ARG A 29 -5.50 -29.43 2.60
N ARG A 30 -5.86 -28.19 2.30
CA ARG A 30 -6.98 -27.90 1.40
C ARG A 30 -6.40 -27.42 0.08
N ASP A 31 -6.23 -28.41 -0.79
CA ASP A 31 -6.26 -28.23 -2.23
C ASP A 31 -7.53 -27.45 -2.61
N SER A 32 -7.42 -26.13 -2.72
CA SER A 32 -8.37 -25.33 -3.49
C SER A 32 -7.97 -25.33 -4.97
N ARG A 33 -7.79 -26.54 -5.52
CA ARG A 33 -8.05 -26.83 -6.92
C ARG A 33 -9.55 -27.02 -7.04
N SER A 34 -10.28 -25.92 -7.19
CA SER A 34 -11.71 -25.95 -7.46
C SER A 34 -12.02 -25.00 -8.60
N ALA A 35 -12.06 -25.60 -9.78
CA ALA A 35 -13.04 -25.31 -10.82
C ALA A 35 -13.24 -23.83 -11.15
N SER A 36 -12.38 -23.29 -12.02
CA SER A 36 -12.87 -22.29 -12.98
C SER A 36 -13.99 -22.94 -13.79
N PRO A 37 -15.22 -22.43 -13.75
CA PRO A 37 -16.28 -22.90 -14.62
C PRO A 37 -15.87 -22.58 -16.05
N ARG A 38 -15.76 -23.61 -16.89
CA ARG A 38 -15.84 -23.46 -18.33
C ARG A 38 -17.14 -22.73 -18.65
N LYS A 39 -17.08 -21.42 -18.85
CA LYS A 39 -18.08 -20.71 -19.65
C LYS A 39 -17.75 -20.99 -21.11
N ASP A 40 -18.14 -22.18 -21.54
CA ASP A 40 -18.58 -22.41 -22.91
C ASP A 40 -19.88 -21.60 -23.11
N MET A 41 -19.77 -20.26 -23.15
CA MET A 41 -20.78 -19.42 -23.77
C MET A 41 -20.49 -19.48 -25.27
N ARG A 42 -20.91 -20.61 -25.82
CA ARG A 42 -21.30 -20.78 -27.20
C ARG A 42 -22.21 -19.60 -27.53
N SER A 43 -21.64 -18.54 -28.10
CA SER A 43 -22.39 -17.54 -28.86
C SER A 43 -22.93 -18.24 -30.09
N ALA A 44 -23.93 -19.11 -29.88
CA ALA A 44 -24.90 -19.44 -30.87
C ALA A 44 -25.58 -18.11 -31.19
N SER A 45 -25.02 -17.44 -32.19
CA SER A 45 -25.72 -16.43 -32.98
C SER A 45 -27.16 -16.92 -33.14
N PRO A 46 -28.17 -16.21 -32.61
CA PRO A 46 -29.54 -16.53 -32.92
C PRO A 46 -29.62 -16.36 -34.43
N ARG A 47 -29.63 -17.48 -35.15
CA ARG A 47 -30.08 -17.50 -36.54
C ARG A 47 -31.39 -16.71 -36.50
N CYS A 48 -31.40 -15.60 -37.23
CA CYS A 48 -32.61 -14.94 -37.65
C CYS A 48 -33.52 -16.05 -38.21
N PHE A 49 -34.43 -16.54 -37.37
CA PHE A 49 -35.65 -17.14 -37.83
C PHE A 49 -36.35 -16.00 -38.55
N ARG A 50 -36.04 -15.87 -39.85
CA ARG A 50 -36.97 -15.30 -40.80
C ARG A 50 -38.29 -16.01 -40.51
N PRO A 51 -39.35 -15.30 -40.14
CA PRO A 51 -40.68 -15.83 -40.34
C PRO A 51 -40.73 -16.18 -41.82
N VAL A 52 -40.92 -17.47 -42.11
CA VAL A 52 -41.40 -17.92 -43.40
C VAL A 52 -42.71 -17.16 -43.57
N CYS A 53 -42.65 -16.05 -44.31
CA CYS A 53 -43.84 -15.45 -44.89
C CYS A 53 -44.44 -16.57 -45.72
N ALA A 54 -45.47 -17.22 -45.18
CA ALA A 54 -46.37 -18.00 -45.97
C ALA A 54 -46.77 -17.09 -47.12
N GLU A 55 -46.31 -17.45 -48.32
CA GLU A 55 -46.80 -16.91 -49.57
C GLU A 55 -48.29 -17.27 -49.60
N THR A 56 -49.10 -16.35 -49.06
CA THR A 56 -50.51 -16.29 -49.38
C THR A 56 -50.56 -16.22 -50.89
N PRO A 57 -51.23 -17.17 -51.57
CA PRO A 57 -51.36 -17.11 -53.00
C PRO A 57 -51.99 -15.76 -53.32
N THR A 58 -51.26 -14.98 -54.11
CA THR A 58 -51.75 -13.81 -54.81
C THR A 58 -52.90 -14.31 -55.67
N SER A 59 -54.08 -14.36 -55.06
CA SER A 59 -55.36 -14.42 -55.73
C SER A 59 -55.42 -13.14 -56.54
N SER A 60 -55.01 -13.26 -57.79
CA SER A 60 -55.42 -12.41 -58.90
C SER A 60 -56.94 -12.47 -58.98
N ASN A 61 -57.60 -11.80 -58.03
CA ASN A 61 -58.98 -11.44 -58.15
C ASN A 61 -59.06 -10.53 -59.36
N GLY A 62 -59.58 -11.14 -60.42
CA GLY A 62 -59.76 -10.54 -61.71
C GLY A 62 -60.34 -9.16 -61.57
N THR A 63 -59.85 -8.30 -62.46
CA THR A 63 -60.46 -7.07 -62.92
C THR A 63 -61.83 -7.38 -63.53
N SER A 64 -62.77 -7.89 -62.72
CA SER A 64 -64.19 -7.78 -63.02
C SER A 64 -64.51 -6.32 -62.81
N THR A 65 -64.57 -5.60 -63.93
CA THR A 65 -65.32 -4.36 -64.14
C THR A 65 -66.77 -4.61 -63.72
N THR A 66 -66.99 -4.78 -62.42
CA THR A 66 -68.30 -4.61 -61.80
C THR A 66 -68.60 -3.14 -62.02
N ILE A 67 -69.49 -2.89 -62.97
CA ILE A 67 -70.14 -1.61 -63.16
C ILE A 67 -70.57 -1.16 -61.76
N GLY A 68 -69.77 -0.27 -61.18
CA GLY A 68 -69.94 0.16 -59.80
C GLY A 68 -71.29 0.82 -59.73
N ARG A 69 -72.29 0.09 -59.21
CA ARG A 69 -73.61 0.66 -58.95
C ARG A 69 -73.36 1.78 -57.95
N SER A 70 -73.36 3.00 -58.45
CA SER A 70 -73.29 4.19 -57.62
C SER A 70 -74.41 4.08 -56.57
N PRO A 71 -74.22 4.52 -55.32
CA PRO A 71 -75.22 4.41 -54.27
C PRO A 71 -76.63 4.89 -54.65
N LYS A 72 -76.74 5.83 -55.60
CA LYS A 72 -78.00 6.24 -56.23
C LYS A 72 -78.76 5.15 -57.02
N ASN A 73 -78.13 4.01 -57.31
CA ASN A 73 -78.68 2.85 -58.04
C ASN A 73 -78.97 1.66 -57.12
N PHE A 74 -78.90 1.83 -55.80
CA PHE A 74 -79.34 0.82 -54.84
C PHE A 74 -80.87 0.81 -54.74
N ARG A 75 -81.43 -0.30 -54.22
CA ARG A 75 -82.89 -0.42 -54.00
C ARG A 75 -83.44 0.71 -53.13
N ILE A 76 -82.61 1.24 -52.23
CA ILE A 76 -82.89 2.43 -51.43
C ILE A 76 -81.70 3.38 -51.66
N PRO A 77 -81.83 4.37 -52.57
CA PRO A 77 -80.76 5.32 -52.82
C PRO A 77 -80.52 6.22 -51.60
N LEU A 78 -79.28 6.63 -51.38
CA LEU A 78 -78.96 7.62 -50.34
C LEU A 78 -79.03 9.03 -50.91
N THR A 79 -79.67 9.95 -50.19
CA THR A 79 -79.72 11.38 -50.54
C THR A 79 -78.35 12.01 -50.34
N CYS A 80 -77.91 12.85 -51.28
CA CYS A 80 -76.64 13.57 -51.18
C CYS A 80 -76.67 14.59 -50.03
N PHE A 81 -75.72 14.46 -49.08
CA PHE A 81 -75.61 15.34 -47.92
C PHE A 81 -75.60 16.84 -48.27
N PHE A 82 -74.74 17.25 -49.21
CA PHE A 82 -74.61 18.65 -49.60
C PHE A 82 -75.88 19.18 -50.28
N TRP A 83 -76.44 18.43 -51.23
CA TRP A 83 -77.68 18.83 -51.88
C TRP A 83 -78.83 18.99 -50.86
N TYR A 84 -78.94 18.07 -49.91
CA TYR A 84 -80.00 18.09 -48.89
C TYR A 84 -79.90 19.32 -47.97
N HIS A 85 -78.71 19.64 -47.45
CA HIS A 85 -78.54 20.71 -46.46
C HIS A 85 -78.34 22.10 -47.07
N THR A 86 -77.67 22.20 -48.22
CA THR A 86 -77.35 23.50 -48.84
C THR A 86 -78.17 23.78 -50.09
N GLY A 87 -79.05 22.86 -50.52
CA GLY A 87 -79.83 22.95 -51.76
C GLY A 87 -78.99 22.82 -53.04
N VAL A 88 -77.66 22.77 -52.93
CA VAL A 88 -76.72 22.83 -54.06
C VAL A 88 -75.58 21.85 -53.83
N CYS A 89 -75.31 21.00 -54.81
CA CYS A 89 -74.14 20.12 -54.83
C CYS A 89 -73.15 20.57 -55.91
N LYS A 90 -71.85 20.60 -55.59
CA LYS A 90 -70.78 20.94 -56.56
C LYS A 90 -70.68 19.94 -57.72
N LYS A 91 -71.19 18.72 -57.54
CA LYS A 91 -71.28 17.69 -58.60
C LYS A 91 -72.65 17.78 -59.25
N SER A 92 -72.75 17.59 -60.57
CA SER A 92 -74.04 17.43 -61.23
C SER A 92 -74.73 16.12 -60.83
N ASP A 93 -76.04 16.02 -60.95
CA ASP A 93 -76.83 14.85 -60.52
C ASP A 93 -76.32 13.53 -61.16
N ASN A 94 -75.95 13.59 -62.43
CA ASN A 94 -75.36 12.45 -63.15
C ASN A 94 -73.97 12.05 -62.64
N ARG A 95 -73.16 13.01 -62.17
CA ARG A 95 -71.80 12.78 -61.65
C ARG A 95 -71.76 12.57 -60.13
N CYS A 96 -72.84 12.88 -59.43
CA CYS A 96 -72.96 12.61 -58.01
C CYS A 96 -73.24 11.12 -57.81
N LEU A 97 -72.60 10.55 -56.78
CA LEU A 97 -72.79 9.15 -56.38
C LEU A 97 -74.09 8.93 -55.59
N TYR A 98 -74.67 10.02 -55.07
CA TYR A 98 -75.86 10.07 -54.24
C TYR A 98 -76.98 10.83 -54.97
N ALA A 99 -78.24 10.60 -54.60
CA ALA A 99 -79.40 11.22 -55.22
C ALA A 99 -79.54 12.71 -54.85
N HIS A 100 -79.85 13.59 -55.82
CA HIS A 100 -80.27 14.98 -55.58
C HIS A 100 -81.81 15.11 -55.46
N TYR A 101 -82.40 14.22 -54.69
CA TYR A 101 -83.79 14.28 -54.26
C TYR A 101 -83.90 13.53 -52.92
N HIS A 102 -84.92 13.82 -52.13
CA HIS A 102 -85.11 13.19 -50.82
C HIS A 102 -85.53 11.72 -50.98
N THR A 103 -84.68 10.79 -50.53
CA THR A 103 -84.90 9.33 -50.63
C THR A 103 -85.35 8.67 -49.33
N GLY A 104 -85.47 9.45 -48.25
CA GLY A 104 -85.82 8.98 -46.90
C GLY A 104 -84.61 8.75 -46.00
N THR A 105 -83.43 8.57 -46.58
CA THR A 105 -82.16 8.38 -45.87
C THR A 105 -81.07 9.28 -46.47
N VAL A 106 -80.56 10.21 -45.66
CA VAL A 106 -79.47 11.12 -46.06
C VAL A 106 -78.12 10.47 -45.79
N ALA A 107 -77.18 10.58 -46.73
CA ALA A 107 -75.82 10.12 -46.53
C ALA A 107 -75.13 10.92 -45.40
N GLU A 108 -74.28 10.27 -44.63
CA GLU A 108 -73.48 10.94 -43.59
C GLU A 108 -72.54 12.01 -44.20
N PRO A 109 -72.24 13.09 -43.45
CA PRO A 109 -71.29 14.10 -43.89
C PRO A 109 -69.91 13.47 -44.19
N PRO A 110 -69.23 13.86 -45.27
CA PRO A 110 -67.90 13.34 -45.56
C PRO A 110 -66.90 13.81 -44.50
N ILE A 111 -66.14 12.88 -43.94
CA ILE A 111 -65.06 13.18 -42.99
C ILE A 111 -63.80 13.50 -43.80
N SER A 112 -63.15 14.64 -43.55
CA SER A 112 -61.87 14.97 -44.16
C SER A 112 -60.72 14.43 -43.31
N TYR A 113 -59.83 13.63 -43.90
CA TYR A 113 -58.58 13.20 -43.27
C TYR A 113 -57.41 13.47 -44.24
N ASN A 114 -56.39 14.19 -43.79
CA ASN A 114 -55.29 14.69 -44.64
C ASN A 114 -55.76 15.38 -45.94
N GLY A 115 -56.82 16.19 -45.85
CA GLY A 115 -57.36 16.95 -46.99
C GLY A 115 -58.11 16.11 -48.03
N LYS A 116 -58.30 14.80 -47.80
CA LYS A 116 -59.11 13.92 -48.66
C LYS A 116 -60.38 13.50 -47.93
N ALA A 117 -61.52 13.65 -48.59
CA ALA A 117 -62.80 13.18 -48.07
C ALA A 117 -62.86 11.65 -48.06
N MET A 118 -63.11 11.06 -46.90
CA MET A 118 -63.39 9.65 -46.70
C MET A 118 -64.80 9.47 -46.15
N GLY A 119 -65.55 8.50 -46.68
CA GLY A 119 -66.90 8.17 -46.22
C GLY A 119 -67.09 6.66 -46.07
N GLY A 120 -68.08 6.28 -45.26
CA GLY A 120 -68.55 4.90 -45.11
C GLY A 120 -67.57 3.97 -44.37
N ASN A 121 -67.57 2.69 -44.77
CA ASN A 121 -66.87 1.60 -44.07
C ASN A 121 -65.37 1.83 -43.87
N ARG A 122 -64.72 2.60 -44.75
CA ARG A 122 -63.28 2.93 -44.64
C ARG A 122 -63.00 3.90 -43.49
N ALA A 123 -63.85 4.91 -43.29
CA ALA A 123 -63.75 5.81 -42.14
C ALA A 123 -64.04 5.06 -40.83
N LYS A 124 -65.06 4.19 -40.84
CA LYS A 124 -65.41 3.37 -39.68
C LYS A 124 -64.29 2.41 -39.25
N LYS A 125 -63.56 1.80 -40.19
CA LYS A 125 -62.38 0.97 -39.87
C LYS A 125 -61.21 1.78 -39.30
N MET A 126 -60.98 3.00 -39.80
CA MET A 126 -59.91 3.88 -39.30
C MET A 126 -60.20 4.43 -37.89
N ILE A 127 -61.47 4.72 -37.60
CA ILE A 127 -61.94 5.29 -36.34
C ILE A 127 -62.23 4.20 -35.30
N GLY A 128 -62.67 3.02 -35.72
CA GLY A 128 -63.10 1.93 -34.81
C GLY A 128 -62.01 1.38 -33.90
N ASN A 129 -60.73 1.61 -34.20
CA ASN A 129 -59.59 1.16 -33.39
C ASN A 129 -58.91 2.31 -32.63
N ILE A 130 -59.62 3.41 -32.38
CA ILE A 130 -59.06 4.52 -31.59
C ILE A 130 -58.87 4.11 -30.13
N GLY A 131 -59.89 3.52 -29.48
CA GLY A 131 -59.79 3.12 -28.06
C GLY A 131 -58.66 2.13 -27.76
N GLN A 132 -58.44 1.14 -28.64
CA GLN A 132 -57.31 0.20 -28.49
C GLN A 132 -55.95 0.89 -28.60
N ARG A 133 -55.83 1.92 -29.45
CA ARG A 133 -54.59 2.71 -29.57
C ARG A 133 -54.37 3.61 -28.37
N GLU A 134 -55.44 4.18 -27.82
CA GLU A 134 -55.37 4.96 -26.57
C GLU A 134 -54.92 4.06 -25.41
N GLU A 135 -55.51 2.87 -25.26
CA GLU A 135 -55.09 1.89 -24.25
C GLU A 135 -53.63 1.45 -24.43
N GLU A 136 -53.19 1.19 -25.68
CA GLU A 136 -51.78 0.87 -25.95
C GLU A 136 -50.83 2.03 -25.59
N LEU A 137 -51.22 3.27 -25.88
CA LEU A 137 -50.44 4.45 -25.54
C LEU A 137 -50.34 4.65 -24.03
N ASP A 138 -51.41 4.39 -23.28
CA ASP A 138 -51.42 4.46 -21.81
C ASP A 138 -50.48 3.41 -21.20
N LEU A 139 -50.51 2.17 -21.72
CA LEU A 139 -49.59 1.12 -21.29
C LEU A 139 -48.13 1.47 -21.58
N ARG A 140 -47.83 1.96 -22.80
CA ARG A 140 -46.49 2.44 -23.16
C ARG A 140 -46.05 3.62 -22.30
N GLY A 141 -46.97 4.53 -21.99
CA GLY A 141 -46.72 5.66 -21.08
C GLY A 141 -46.30 5.18 -19.69
N ALA A 142 -47.02 4.19 -19.14
CA ALA A 142 -46.69 3.59 -17.85
C ALA A 142 -45.32 2.87 -17.88
N GLU A 143 -45.00 2.15 -18.97
CA GLU A 143 -43.71 1.49 -19.14
C GLU A 143 -42.54 2.48 -19.23
N VAL A 144 -42.69 3.57 -19.99
CA VAL A 144 -41.69 4.63 -20.10
C VAL A 144 -41.47 5.28 -18.74
N TYR A 145 -42.54 5.62 -18.03
CA TYR A 145 -42.46 6.20 -16.70
C TYR A 145 -41.73 5.29 -15.71
N ALA A 146 -42.06 3.98 -15.71
CA ALA A 146 -41.35 3.00 -14.89
C ALA A 146 -39.87 2.86 -15.29
N ALA A 147 -39.54 2.96 -16.57
CA ALA A 147 -38.16 2.95 -17.05
C ALA A 147 -37.38 4.19 -16.62
N GLU A 148 -37.99 5.38 -16.65
CA GLU A 148 -37.41 6.63 -16.17
C GLU A 148 -37.11 6.55 -14.67
N GLN A 149 -38.03 6.01 -13.87
CA GLN A 149 -37.78 5.80 -12.44
C GLN A 149 -36.60 4.86 -12.18
N ARG A 150 -36.51 3.74 -12.93
CA ARG A 150 -35.37 2.82 -12.82
C ARG A 150 -34.05 3.50 -13.21
N LEU A 151 -34.06 4.34 -14.24
CA LEU A 151 -32.88 5.09 -14.65
C LEU A 151 -32.46 6.11 -13.60
N ALA A 152 -33.40 6.85 -13.02
CA ALA A 152 -33.14 7.79 -11.94
C ALA A 152 -32.54 7.10 -10.70
N ALA A 153 -33.09 5.94 -10.31
CA ALA A 153 -32.55 5.13 -9.21
C ALA A 153 -31.13 4.62 -9.52
N ALA A 154 -30.88 4.14 -10.74
CA ALA A 154 -29.55 3.70 -11.16
C ALA A 154 -28.53 4.85 -11.17
N GLN A 155 -28.94 6.05 -11.58
CA GLN A 155 -28.09 7.24 -11.53
C GLN A 155 -27.75 7.66 -10.09
N ALA A 156 -28.71 7.53 -9.17
CA ALA A 156 -28.46 7.81 -7.75
C ALA A 156 -27.45 6.81 -7.15
N ASP A 157 -27.62 5.51 -7.38
CA ASP A 157 -26.67 4.46 -6.95
C ASP A 157 -25.28 4.67 -7.55
N LEU A 158 -25.20 5.07 -8.83
CA LEU A 158 -23.90 5.36 -9.45
C LEU A 158 -23.20 6.54 -8.79
N ARG A 159 -23.92 7.62 -8.47
CA ARG A 159 -23.36 8.78 -7.75
C ARG A 159 -22.84 8.39 -6.36
N GLU A 160 -23.64 7.63 -5.60
CA GLU A 160 -23.23 7.15 -4.28
C GLU A 160 -21.94 6.30 -4.36
N ARG A 161 -21.84 5.41 -5.35
CA ARG A 161 -20.63 4.61 -5.57
C ARG A 161 -19.44 5.46 -5.96
N THR A 162 -19.63 6.46 -6.82
CA THR A 162 -18.58 7.41 -7.19
C THR A 162 -18.07 8.18 -5.98
N ASP A 163 -18.98 8.68 -5.14
CA ASP A 163 -18.62 9.38 -3.90
C ASP A 163 -17.87 8.46 -2.93
N ALA A 164 -18.32 7.22 -2.77
CA ALA A 164 -17.64 6.23 -1.95
C ALA A 164 -16.23 5.91 -2.46
N VAL A 165 -16.02 5.84 -3.78
CA VAL A 165 -14.70 5.65 -4.38
C VAL A 165 -13.82 6.88 -4.11
N ASN A 166 -14.34 8.09 -4.30
CA ASN A 166 -13.61 9.33 -4.04
C ASN A 166 -13.16 9.44 -2.57
N VAL A 167 -14.02 9.07 -1.62
CA VAL A 167 -13.67 9.05 -0.19
C VAL A 167 -12.56 8.04 0.09
N ARG A 168 -12.63 6.84 -0.50
CA ARG A 168 -11.58 5.83 -0.35
C ARG A 168 -10.25 6.28 -0.97
N GLU A 169 -10.30 6.96 -2.11
CA GLU A 169 -9.12 7.51 -2.76
C GLU A 169 -8.44 8.57 -1.88
N GLN A 170 -9.21 9.52 -1.33
CA GLN A 170 -8.69 10.50 -0.38
C GLN A 170 -8.07 9.84 0.86
N GLN A 171 -8.70 8.78 1.38
CA GLN A 171 -8.15 8.03 2.49
C GLN A 171 -6.82 7.35 2.13
N MET A 172 -6.72 6.78 0.92
CA MET A 172 -5.46 6.18 0.45
C MET A 172 -4.36 7.23 0.29
N GLN A 173 -4.66 8.39 -0.29
CA GLN A 173 -3.70 9.49 -0.43
C GLN A 173 -3.17 9.96 0.93
N ARG A 174 -4.04 10.10 1.94
CA ARG A 174 -3.61 10.42 3.32
C ARG A 174 -2.69 9.35 3.92
N ARG A 175 -2.99 8.07 3.67
CA ARG A 175 -2.14 6.95 4.15
C ARG A 175 -0.80 6.94 3.42
N GLU A 176 -0.78 7.21 2.13
CA GLU A 176 0.45 7.31 1.34
C GLU A 176 1.34 8.45 1.85
N GLN A 177 0.77 9.63 2.09
CA GLN A 177 1.50 10.75 2.67
C GLN A 177 2.09 10.39 4.05
N ALA A 178 1.30 9.77 4.93
CA ALA A 178 1.78 9.35 6.25
C ALA A 178 2.93 8.32 6.16
N LEU A 179 2.91 7.43 5.15
CA LEU A 179 3.99 6.48 4.92
C LEU A 179 5.26 7.15 4.40
N LEU A 180 5.13 8.17 3.54
CA LEU A 180 6.28 8.97 3.08
C LEU A 180 6.92 9.74 4.24
N GLU A 181 6.11 10.37 5.09
CA GLU A 181 6.58 11.05 6.30
C GLU A 181 7.30 10.08 7.25
N ALA A 182 6.71 8.90 7.50
CA ALA A 182 7.32 7.86 8.32
C ALA A 182 8.65 7.35 7.73
N ARG A 183 8.72 7.15 6.41
CA ARG A 183 9.95 6.74 5.71
C ARG A 183 11.05 7.79 5.87
N ASN A 184 10.72 9.07 5.71
CA ASN A 184 11.68 10.15 5.88
C ASN A 184 12.19 10.21 7.32
N ALA A 185 11.29 10.08 8.31
CA ALA A 185 11.66 10.05 9.72
C ALA A 185 12.61 8.88 10.05
N LEU A 186 12.36 7.69 9.51
CA LEU A 186 13.27 6.54 9.66
C LEU A 186 14.64 6.82 9.02
N SER A 187 14.67 7.38 7.81
CA SER A 187 15.93 7.74 7.15
C SER A 187 16.75 8.74 7.98
N THR A 188 16.10 9.75 8.58
CA THR A 188 16.78 10.70 9.47
C THR A 188 17.29 10.00 10.73
N HIS A 189 16.48 9.15 11.34
CA HIS A 189 16.88 8.39 12.52
C HIS A 189 18.09 7.50 12.25
N ASP A 190 18.09 6.78 11.13
CA ASP A 190 19.22 5.92 10.73
C ASP A 190 20.49 6.73 10.50
N GLN A 191 20.39 7.91 9.86
CA GLN A 191 21.51 8.83 9.72
C GLN A 191 22.05 9.29 11.09
N THR A 192 21.16 9.69 12.01
CA THR A 192 21.61 10.12 13.34
C THR A 192 22.26 8.99 14.13
N ASN A 193 21.79 7.75 13.99
CA ASN A 193 22.44 6.61 14.61
C ASN A 193 23.80 6.32 13.98
N HIS A 194 23.91 6.41 12.66
CA HIS A 194 25.17 6.26 11.97
C HIS A 194 26.20 7.31 12.43
N GLU A 195 25.81 8.57 12.55
CA GLU A 195 26.67 9.64 13.08
C GLU A 195 27.09 9.38 14.53
N ARG A 196 26.19 8.84 15.37
CA ARG A 196 26.52 8.44 16.74
C ARG A 196 27.50 7.28 16.77
N GLU A 197 27.30 6.25 15.95
CA GLU A 197 28.22 5.12 15.83
C GLU A 197 29.61 5.58 15.39
N GLN A 198 29.69 6.44 14.37
CA GLN A 198 30.95 7.04 13.95
C GLN A 198 31.63 7.83 15.07
N ALA A 199 30.88 8.63 15.84
CA ALA A 199 31.41 9.37 16.97
C ALA A 199 31.94 8.43 18.08
N PHE A 200 31.25 7.32 18.35
CA PHE A 200 31.73 6.30 19.28
C PHE A 200 33.03 5.65 18.79
N THR A 201 33.11 5.27 17.51
CA THR A 201 34.34 4.70 16.94
C THR A 201 35.52 5.68 17.03
N MET A 202 35.33 6.95 16.67
CA MET A 202 36.38 7.96 16.79
C MET A 202 36.82 8.17 18.25
N PHE A 203 35.88 8.12 19.20
CA PHE A 203 36.18 8.21 20.62
C PHE A 203 36.99 7.01 21.12
N GLU A 204 36.60 5.79 20.73
CA GLU A 204 37.34 4.56 21.06
C GLU A 204 38.76 4.59 20.50
N GLU A 205 38.93 4.96 19.23
CA GLU A 205 40.26 5.12 18.61
C GLU A 205 41.11 6.17 19.32
N GLY A 206 40.52 7.31 19.68
CA GLY A 206 41.20 8.37 20.44
C GLY A 206 41.67 7.88 21.82
N MET A 207 40.83 7.13 22.53
CA MET A 207 41.17 6.54 23.82
C MET A 207 42.29 5.51 23.70
N LEU A 208 42.26 4.65 22.67
CA LEU A 208 43.30 3.65 22.42
C LEU A 208 44.64 4.30 22.11
N ARG A 209 44.67 5.35 21.27
CA ARG A 209 45.90 6.13 21.00
C ARG A 209 46.47 6.75 22.28
N GLN A 210 45.62 7.33 23.13
CA GLN A 210 46.06 7.91 24.40
C GLN A 210 46.66 6.85 25.34
N LEU A 211 46.07 5.64 25.38
CA LEU A 211 46.61 4.53 26.15
C LEU A 211 47.96 4.07 25.60
N GLU A 212 48.12 4.02 24.28
CA GLU A 212 49.37 3.68 23.61
C GLU A 212 50.47 4.72 23.91
N ASP A 213 50.15 6.02 23.83
CA ASP A 213 51.07 7.10 24.18
C ASP A 213 51.52 7.04 25.65
N ASN A 214 50.56 6.79 26.57
CA ASN A 214 50.85 6.61 27.99
C ASN A 214 51.76 5.40 28.23
N TYR A 215 51.49 4.27 27.56
CA TYR A 215 52.32 3.07 27.64
C TYR A 215 53.74 3.34 27.14
N ASN A 216 53.89 3.96 25.97
CA ASN A 216 55.19 4.29 25.38
C ASN A 216 55.99 5.25 26.27
N SER A 217 55.32 6.23 26.90
CA SER A 217 55.93 7.15 27.86
C SER A 217 56.47 6.42 29.11
N ILE A 218 55.67 5.51 29.69
CA ILE A 218 56.07 4.69 30.83
C ILE A 218 57.23 3.77 30.44
N ALA A 219 57.12 3.06 29.31
CA ALA A 219 58.17 2.16 28.82
C ALA A 219 59.50 2.89 28.59
N SER A 220 59.47 4.10 28.03
CA SER A 220 60.65 4.96 27.88
C SER A 220 61.29 5.29 29.23
N THR A 221 60.46 5.67 30.22
CA THR A 221 60.89 6.00 31.58
C THR A 221 61.54 4.80 32.27
N VAL A 222 60.91 3.63 32.21
CA VAL A 222 61.47 2.37 32.75
C VAL A 222 62.80 2.02 32.06
N GLY A 223 62.88 2.20 30.73
CA GLY A 223 64.11 2.01 29.98
C GLY A 223 65.25 2.95 30.43
N GLN A 224 64.94 4.21 30.76
CA GLN A 224 65.90 5.15 31.34
C GLN A 224 66.38 4.69 32.73
N MET A 225 65.46 4.24 33.59
CA MET A 225 65.79 3.71 34.92
C MET A 225 66.72 2.49 34.81
N ARG A 226 66.43 1.52 33.94
CA ARG A 226 67.30 0.35 33.70
C ARG A 226 68.72 0.75 33.28
N ARG A 227 68.85 1.71 32.37
CA ARG A 227 70.18 2.21 31.96
C ARG A 227 70.93 2.87 33.13
N ALA A 228 70.23 3.65 33.96
CA ALA A 228 70.83 4.27 35.14
C ALA A 228 71.30 3.24 36.17
N VAL A 229 70.48 2.22 36.46
CA VAL A 229 70.83 1.10 37.35
C VAL A 229 72.03 0.34 36.81
N GLY A 230 72.02 -0.04 35.53
CA GLY A 230 73.14 -0.74 34.89
C GLY A 230 74.45 0.06 34.91
N ASN A 231 74.39 1.38 34.72
CA ASN A 231 75.55 2.27 34.84
C ASN A 231 76.08 2.31 36.28
N ALA A 232 75.20 2.46 37.28
CA ALA A 232 75.57 2.47 38.69
C ALA A 232 76.24 1.14 39.11
N GLN A 233 75.68 0.01 38.68
CA GLN A 233 76.23 -1.31 38.94
C GLN A 233 77.63 -1.47 38.33
N ARG A 234 77.86 -0.96 37.11
CA ARG A 234 79.17 -0.97 36.46
C ARG A 234 80.20 -0.12 37.21
N ILE A 235 79.81 1.07 37.67
CA ILE A 235 80.68 1.95 38.48
C ILE A 235 81.07 1.26 39.78
N LEU A 236 80.09 0.68 40.50
CA LEU A 236 80.36 -0.04 41.75
C LEU A 236 81.27 -1.24 41.53
N THR A 237 81.04 -2.01 40.46
CA THR A 237 81.90 -3.16 40.11
C THR A 237 83.33 -2.74 39.83
N ASN A 238 83.54 -1.66 39.06
CA ASN A 238 84.89 -1.13 38.81
C ASN A 238 85.55 -0.65 40.11
N ARG A 239 84.79 0.03 40.97
CA ARG A 239 85.30 0.51 42.27
C ARG A 239 85.66 -0.64 43.21
N ARG A 240 84.87 -1.72 43.21
CA ARG A 240 85.19 -2.97 43.90
C ARG A 240 86.54 -3.52 43.45
N GLN A 241 86.75 -3.63 42.13
CA GLN A 241 88.01 -4.13 41.58
C GLN A 241 89.21 -3.26 42.01
N GLN A 242 89.07 -1.94 41.99
CA GLN A 242 90.10 -1.02 42.47
C GLN A 242 90.42 -1.23 43.96
N VAL A 243 89.39 -1.36 44.80
CA VAL A 243 89.56 -1.63 46.24
C VAL A 243 90.27 -2.96 46.46
N LEU A 244 89.85 -4.04 45.77
CA LEU A 244 90.52 -5.34 45.86
C LEU A 244 91.98 -5.29 45.40
N TYR A 245 92.29 -4.53 44.34
CA TYR A 245 93.67 -4.30 43.91
C TYR A 245 94.51 -3.62 45.00
N HIS A 246 93.98 -2.57 45.64
CA HIS A 246 94.67 -1.86 46.72
C HIS A 246 94.80 -2.71 48.01
N GLU A 247 93.78 -3.51 48.36
CA GLU A 247 93.82 -4.44 49.49
C GLU A 247 94.89 -5.51 49.28
N ASN A 248 94.98 -6.09 48.07
CA ASN A 248 96.02 -7.07 47.74
C ASN A 248 97.44 -6.47 47.70
N LEU A 249 97.60 -5.23 47.21
CA LEU A 249 98.90 -4.54 47.25
C LEU A 249 99.35 -4.23 48.70
N SER A 250 98.40 -3.85 49.56
CA SER A 250 98.68 -3.55 50.98
C SER A 250 99.07 -4.81 51.75
N ASN A 251 98.40 -5.94 51.47
CA ASN A 251 98.74 -7.24 52.06
C ASN A 251 100.10 -7.77 51.60
N ALA A 252 100.57 -7.42 50.39
CA ALA A 252 101.90 -7.79 49.91
C ALA A 252 103.05 -6.97 50.55
N MET A 253 102.75 -5.87 51.24
CA MET A 253 103.73 -5.01 51.92
C MET A 253 103.72 -5.13 53.46
N GLN A 254 102.76 -5.87 54.03
CA GLN A 254 102.59 -6.04 55.49
C GLN A 254 102.65 -7.52 55.90
N ASP A 255 103.84 -8.12 55.79
CA ASP A 255 104.23 -9.23 56.67
C ASP A 255 104.52 -8.64 58.06
N THR A 256 103.49 -8.54 58.91
CA THR A 256 103.51 -8.70 60.38
C THR A 256 102.32 -7.99 61.04
N HIS A 257 101.43 -8.78 61.64
CA HIS A 257 100.48 -8.45 62.71
C HIS A 257 99.56 -7.22 62.53
N GLY A 258 98.31 -7.47 62.12
CA GLY A 258 97.24 -6.48 62.31
C GLY A 258 95.90 -6.91 61.72
N GLN A 259 95.00 -7.43 62.57
CA GLN A 259 93.61 -7.70 62.22
C GLN A 259 92.85 -6.42 61.86
N GLY A 260 92.03 -6.51 60.81
CA GLY A 260 90.79 -5.75 60.70
C GLY A 260 90.82 -4.51 59.82
N ARG A 261 90.70 -4.70 58.49
CA ARG A 261 90.25 -3.61 57.60
C ARG A 261 89.54 -4.08 56.32
N TYR A 262 88.78 -5.19 56.37
CA TYR A 262 87.97 -5.71 55.24
C TYR A 262 86.59 -5.04 55.08
N GLY A 263 86.42 -3.79 55.50
CA GLY A 263 85.10 -3.12 55.49
C GLY A 263 84.66 -2.60 54.12
N GLY A 264 85.61 -2.24 53.25
CA GLY A 264 85.34 -1.55 51.99
C GLY A 264 84.74 -2.46 50.92
N SER A 265 85.32 -3.63 50.69
CA SER A 265 84.86 -4.59 49.67
C SER A 265 83.49 -5.19 50.00
N ILE A 266 83.21 -5.49 51.27
CA ILE A 266 81.92 -6.04 51.73
C ILE A 266 80.77 -5.05 51.52
N ALA A 267 80.98 -3.76 51.80
CA ALA A 267 79.96 -2.73 51.59
C ALA A 267 79.62 -2.55 50.10
N ILE A 268 80.61 -2.69 49.21
CA ILE A 268 80.39 -2.59 47.76
C ILE A 268 79.66 -3.83 47.22
N ASP A 269 79.98 -5.02 47.72
CA ASP A 269 79.26 -6.26 47.36
C ASP A 269 77.80 -6.22 47.80
N GLY A 270 77.51 -5.68 49.00
CA GLY A 270 76.14 -5.44 49.44
C GLY A 270 75.37 -4.47 48.53
N ALA A 271 76.01 -3.39 48.07
CA ALA A 271 75.39 -2.42 47.16
C ALA A 271 75.15 -2.99 45.75
N ILE A 272 76.07 -3.79 45.22
CA ILE A 272 75.88 -4.49 43.93
C ILE A 272 74.74 -5.50 44.03
N GLY A 273 74.67 -6.27 45.12
CA GLY A 273 73.59 -7.23 45.38
C GLY A 273 72.22 -6.55 45.49
N ALA A 274 72.14 -5.40 46.19
CA ALA A 274 70.91 -4.63 46.31
C ALA A 274 70.42 -4.07 44.95
N LEU A 275 71.34 -3.60 44.09
CA LEU A 275 70.98 -3.15 42.74
C LEU A 275 70.54 -4.30 41.83
N GLY A 276 71.17 -5.48 41.94
CA GLY A 276 70.74 -6.68 41.23
C GLY A 276 69.35 -7.15 41.66
N GLY A 277 69.03 -7.05 42.96
CA GLY A 277 67.68 -7.32 43.47
C GLY A 277 66.63 -6.33 42.96
N LEU A 278 67.00 -5.05 42.81
CA LEU A 278 66.15 -4.02 42.22
C LEU A 278 65.85 -4.28 40.74
N ASP A 279 66.85 -4.69 39.96
CA ASP A 279 66.65 -5.04 38.55
C ASP A 279 65.77 -6.28 38.38
N HIS A 280 65.91 -7.26 39.28
CA HIS A 280 65.03 -8.43 39.33
C HIS A 280 63.59 -8.06 39.68
N MET A 281 63.35 -7.24 40.71
CA MET A 281 62.01 -6.76 41.04
C MET A 281 61.39 -5.94 39.90
N LEU A 282 62.19 -5.14 39.18
CA LEU A 282 61.70 -4.40 38.01
C LEU A 282 61.30 -5.35 36.88
N ALA A 283 62.04 -6.44 36.67
CA ALA A 283 61.69 -7.46 35.68
C ALA A 283 60.42 -8.25 36.06
N GLU A 284 60.28 -8.65 37.32
CA GLU A 284 59.08 -9.35 37.80
C GLU A 284 57.83 -8.47 37.71
N ASN A 285 57.93 -7.20 38.09
CA ASN A 285 56.83 -6.25 37.97
C ASN A 285 56.45 -5.98 36.50
N GLU A 286 57.41 -5.98 35.57
CA GLU A 286 57.13 -5.84 34.14
C GLU A 286 56.39 -7.07 33.58
N ILE A 287 56.79 -8.28 33.99
CA ILE A 287 56.09 -9.53 33.62
C ILE A 287 54.66 -9.53 34.18
N ALA A 288 54.49 -9.13 35.44
CA ALA A 288 53.19 -9.04 36.10
C ALA A 288 52.27 -8.01 35.43
N LEU A 289 52.81 -6.84 35.08
CA LEU A 289 52.08 -5.78 34.37
C LEU A 289 51.66 -6.24 32.98
N ASN A 290 52.57 -6.86 32.21
CA ASN A 290 52.25 -7.40 30.89
C ASN A 290 51.19 -8.51 30.96
N ALA A 291 51.23 -9.38 31.97
CA ALA A 291 50.20 -10.39 32.19
C ALA A 291 48.83 -9.76 32.53
N GLN A 292 48.81 -8.69 33.35
CA GLN A 292 47.59 -7.95 33.65
C GLN A 292 46.99 -7.30 32.39
N ILE A 293 47.82 -6.62 31.59
CA ILE A 293 47.40 -5.99 30.33
C ILE A 293 46.83 -7.04 29.38
N HIS A 294 47.52 -8.19 29.22
CA HIS A 294 47.08 -9.25 28.32
C HIS A 294 45.76 -9.91 28.77
N ASN A 295 45.51 -9.99 30.08
CA ASN A 295 44.23 -10.47 30.62
C ASN A 295 43.10 -9.44 30.48
N ALA A 296 43.41 -8.15 30.57
CA ALA A 296 42.43 -7.07 30.43
C ALA A 296 41.96 -6.89 28.98
N ILE A 297 42.84 -7.09 27.99
CA ILE A 297 42.53 -6.96 26.56
C ILE A 297 41.80 -8.19 26.00
N ARG A 298 41.83 -9.33 26.71
CA ARG A 298 41.22 -10.56 26.22
C ARG A 298 39.70 -10.37 26.08
N PRO A 299 39.11 -10.49 24.87
CA PRO A 299 37.68 -10.29 24.70
C PRO A 299 36.94 -11.32 25.53
N LYS A 300 36.06 -10.86 26.41
CA LYS A 300 35.15 -11.74 27.15
C LYS A 300 34.29 -12.45 26.11
N GLN A 301 34.49 -13.76 25.99
CA GLN A 301 33.66 -14.58 25.10
C GLN A 301 32.19 -14.38 25.50
N PRO A 302 31.29 -14.06 24.55
CA PRO A 302 29.88 -13.99 24.84
C PRO A 302 29.40 -15.39 25.25
N TYR A 303 28.79 -15.49 26.42
CA TYR A 303 28.08 -16.67 26.90
C TYR A 303 26.78 -16.88 26.09
#